data_AF-A0A0F9ET20-F1
#
_entry.id   AF-A0A0F9ET20-F1
#
_cell.length_a   1.000
_cell.length_b   1.000
_cell.length_c   1.000
_cell.angle_alpha   90.00
_cell.angle_beta   90.00
_cell.angle_gamma   90.00
#
_symmetry.space_group_name_H-M   'P 1'
#
loop_
_entity.id
_entity.type
_entity.pdbx_description
1 polymer ?
#
loop_
_entity_poly.entity_id
_entity_poly.type
_entity_poly.pdbx_seq_one_letter_code
_entity_poly.pdbx_strand_id
1 'polypeptide(L)'
;MGIININVIISEETITSTYSPNRVYVGVGETISILNHNLFPDLQGGADDEYYHLELVDYTKVTTDAWVLTTGDVMTGTLQINVPTATSEALILKSTDDNVTKNLFEVQKADGTPLTVIDSAGNVGIGTDPYSGLHYQGDILYLTPAAGAGSNDNIIIKNYATGNGAPDIILRTAD
;
A
#
# COMPACT_ATOMS: atom_id res chain seq x y z
N MET A 1 -20.15 -28.69 -35.99
CA MET A 1 -19.20 -29.60 -35.32
C MET A 1 -19.85 -30.97 -35.25
N GLY A 2 -19.30 -31.96 -35.96
CA GLY A 2 -19.85 -33.31 -35.99
C GLY A 2 -19.40 -34.10 -34.76
N ILE A 3 -20.34 -34.76 -34.09
CA ILE A 3 -20.02 -35.71 -33.01
C ILE A 3 -19.43 -36.96 -33.68
N ILE A 4 -18.17 -37.27 -33.38
CA ILE A 4 -17.54 -38.53 -33.79
C ILE A 4 -17.82 -39.55 -32.69
N ASN A 5 -18.73 -40.49 -32.97
CA ASN A 5 -18.95 -41.64 -32.10
C ASN A 5 -17.91 -42.72 -32.43
N ILE A 6 -16.96 -42.93 -31.52
CA ILE A 6 -15.99 -44.02 -31.62
C ILE A 6 -16.56 -45.23 -30.87
N ASN A 7 -17.10 -46.21 -31.61
CA ASN A 7 -17.44 -47.50 -31.04
C ASN A 7 -16.15 -48.32 -30.87
N VAL A 8 -15.64 -48.39 -29.66
CA VAL A 8 -14.54 -49.29 -29.31
C VAL A 8 -15.14 -50.62 -28.86
N ILE A 9 -15.08 -51.64 -29.72
CA ILE A 9 -15.43 -53.01 -29.36
C ILE A 9 -14.16 -53.66 -28.82
N ILE A 10 -14.13 -53.99 -27.53
CA ILE A 10 -13.01 -54.71 -26.91
C ILE A 10 -13.48 -56.15 -26.67
N SER A 11 -12.92 -57.11 -27.41
CA SER A 11 -13.10 -58.54 -27.12
C SER A 11 -12.29 -58.91 -25.88
N GLU A 12 -12.76 -59.91 -25.12
CA GLU A 12 -12.20 -60.41 -23.84
C GLU A 12 -10.76 -60.94 -23.94
N GLU A 13 -9.81 -60.07 -24.25
CA GLU A 13 -8.38 -60.38 -24.22
C GLU A 13 -7.75 -59.72 -22.99
N THR A 14 -7.06 -60.53 -22.20
CA THR A 14 -6.39 -60.11 -20.96
C THR A 14 -5.44 -58.95 -21.26
N ILE A 15 -5.74 -57.74 -20.79
CA ILE A 15 -4.90 -56.56 -21.01
C ILE A 15 -3.69 -56.63 -20.08
N THR A 16 -2.58 -57.18 -20.54
CA THR A 16 -1.27 -56.94 -19.91
C THR A 16 -0.83 -55.51 -20.20
N SER A 17 -0.92 -54.61 -19.21
CA SER A 17 -0.54 -53.22 -19.38
C SER A 17 0.99 -53.07 -19.43
N THR A 18 1.53 -52.80 -20.61
CA THR A 18 2.88 -52.25 -20.75
C THR A 18 2.78 -50.74 -20.51
N TYR A 19 3.35 -50.25 -19.41
CA TYR A 19 3.29 -48.85 -19.03
C TYR A 19 3.82 -47.97 -20.17
N SER A 20 2.96 -47.10 -20.71
CA SER A 20 3.35 -46.07 -21.68
C SER A 20 2.85 -44.73 -21.12
N PRO A 21 3.74 -43.74 -20.87
CA PRO A 21 3.38 -42.51 -20.17
C PRO A 21 2.36 -41.62 -20.92
N ASN A 22 2.00 -41.98 -22.15
CA ASN A 22 1.01 -41.27 -22.99
C ASN A 22 -0.30 -42.05 -23.23
N ARG A 23 -0.58 -43.13 -22.49
CA ARG A 23 -1.85 -43.85 -22.61
C ARG A 23 -2.53 -44.01 -21.26
N VAL A 24 -3.74 -43.44 -21.14
CA VAL A 24 -4.66 -43.71 -20.04
C VAL A 24 -5.32 -45.05 -20.32
N TYR A 25 -5.09 -46.04 -19.45
CA TYR A 25 -5.80 -47.32 -19.48
C TYR A 25 -7.01 -47.24 -18.55
N VAL A 26 -8.15 -47.71 -19.03
CA VAL A 26 -9.44 -47.57 -18.34
C VAL A 26 -10.02 -48.97 -18.21
N GLY A 27 -10.42 -49.35 -16.99
CA GLY A 27 -11.07 -50.63 -16.74
C GLY A 27 -12.42 -50.73 -17.45
N VAL A 28 -12.82 -51.94 -17.82
CA VAL A 28 -14.11 -52.19 -18.45
C VAL A 28 -15.22 -51.88 -17.44
N GLY A 29 -16.05 -50.88 -17.74
CA GLY A 29 -17.16 -50.44 -16.86
C GLY A 29 -16.85 -49.24 -15.97
N GLU A 30 -15.66 -48.66 -16.03
CA GLU A 30 -15.34 -47.43 -15.29
C GLU A 30 -15.64 -46.17 -16.13
N THR A 31 -16.22 -45.16 -15.48
CA THR A 31 -16.43 -43.85 -16.11
C THR A 31 -15.15 -43.04 -15.98
N ILE A 32 -14.54 -42.65 -17.11
CA ILE A 32 -13.41 -41.72 -17.11
C ILE A 32 -13.95 -40.33 -16.77
N SER A 33 -13.85 -39.93 -15.51
CA SER A 33 -13.86 -38.49 -15.20
C SER A 33 -12.50 -37.96 -15.62
N ILE A 34 -12.42 -37.44 -16.85
CA ILE A 34 -11.38 -36.48 -17.19
C ILE A 34 -11.66 -35.31 -16.26
N LEU A 35 -10.91 -35.21 -15.15
CA LEU A 35 -10.91 -33.98 -14.38
C LEU A 35 -10.47 -32.92 -15.38
N ASN A 36 -11.40 -32.07 -15.81
CA ASN A 36 -11.03 -30.83 -16.47
C ASN A 36 -9.98 -30.19 -15.56
N HIS A 37 -8.76 -30.06 -16.08
CA HIS A 37 -7.75 -29.22 -15.47
C HIS A 37 -8.30 -27.79 -15.56
N ASN A 38 -9.19 -27.43 -14.63
CA ASN A 38 -9.82 -26.14 -14.40
C ASN A 38 -10.82 -26.24 -13.23
N LEU A 39 -10.35 -26.69 -12.07
CA LEU A 39 -11.15 -26.72 -10.83
C LEU A 39 -11.31 -25.33 -10.18
N PHE A 40 -10.69 -24.29 -10.74
CA PHE A 40 -10.81 -22.92 -10.27
C PHE A 40 -11.06 -21.93 -11.43
N PRO A 41 -12.24 -22.00 -12.07
CA PRO A 41 -12.59 -21.08 -13.16
C PRO A 41 -12.54 -19.62 -12.70
N ASP A 42 -12.82 -19.35 -11.43
CA ASP A 42 -12.82 -18.01 -10.84
C ASP A 42 -11.42 -17.41 -10.71
N LEU A 43 -10.36 -18.23 -10.84
CA LEU A 43 -8.96 -17.80 -10.84
C LEU A 43 -8.42 -17.58 -12.27
N GLN A 44 -9.22 -17.85 -13.31
CA GLN A 44 -8.80 -17.72 -14.70
C GLN A 44 -9.61 -16.61 -15.37
N GLY A 45 -9.13 -15.37 -15.21
CA GLY A 45 -9.70 -14.23 -15.90
C GLY A 45 -9.14 -14.10 -17.31
N GLY A 46 -9.57 -14.92 -18.27
CA GLY A 46 -9.16 -14.84 -19.69
C GLY A 46 -10.15 -15.54 -20.63
N ALA A 47 -10.06 -15.29 -21.94
CA ALA A 47 -10.79 -16.08 -22.93
C ALA A 47 -10.28 -17.54 -22.94
N ASP A 48 -11.09 -18.48 -23.44
CA ASP A 48 -10.69 -19.88 -23.64
C ASP A 48 -9.30 -19.93 -24.32
N ASP A 49 -8.29 -20.48 -23.61
CA ASP A 49 -6.85 -20.60 -23.97
C ASP A 49 -5.85 -19.50 -23.58
N GLU A 50 -6.22 -18.47 -22.82
CA GLU A 50 -5.22 -17.51 -22.29
C GLU A 50 -4.68 -17.95 -20.91
N TYR A 51 -3.62 -18.75 -20.93
CA TYR A 51 -2.79 -18.96 -19.75
C TYR A 51 -2.13 -17.64 -19.35
N TYR A 52 -2.53 -17.05 -18.23
CA TYR A 52 -1.75 -15.98 -17.58
C TYR A 52 -0.49 -16.59 -16.97
N HIS A 53 0.48 -16.94 -17.81
CA HIS A 53 1.86 -16.98 -17.36
C HIS A 53 2.27 -15.53 -17.20
N LEU A 54 2.17 -15.01 -15.96
CA LEU A 54 2.94 -13.83 -15.60
C LEU A 54 4.37 -14.11 -16.05
N GLU A 55 4.91 -13.27 -16.93
CA GLU A 55 6.31 -13.42 -17.31
C GLU A 55 7.17 -13.30 -16.05
N LEU A 56 8.37 -13.88 -16.05
CA LEU A 56 9.26 -13.85 -14.87
C LEU A 56 9.47 -12.40 -14.35
N VAL A 57 9.43 -11.43 -15.26
CA VAL A 57 9.52 -10.00 -14.95
C VAL A 57 8.31 -9.49 -14.15
N ASP A 58 7.11 -10.03 -14.35
CA ASP A 58 5.90 -9.63 -13.63
C ASP A 58 5.76 -10.35 -12.29
N TYR A 59 6.21 -11.60 -12.20
CA TYR A 59 6.31 -12.30 -10.91
C TYR A 59 7.28 -11.58 -9.95
N THR A 60 8.36 -11.02 -10.51
CA THR A 60 9.33 -10.24 -9.73
C THR A 60 8.66 -8.98 -9.17
N LYS A 61 7.90 -8.22 -9.98
CA LYS A 61 7.17 -7.03 -9.52
C LYS A 61 6.16 -7.31 -8.39
N VAL A 62 5.51 -8.47 -8.41
CA VAL A 62 4.53 -8.86 -7.37
C VAL A 62 5.23 -9.28 -6.06
N THR A 63 6.45 -9.80 -6.15
CA THR A 63 7.16 -10.36 -4.99
C THR A 63 8.21 -9.45 -4.37
N THR A 64 8.71 -8.46 -5.09
CA THR A 64 9.75 -7.54 -4.60
C THR A 64 9.21 -6.18 -4.18
N ASP A 65 8.09 -5.74 -4.74
CA ASP A 65 7.54 -4.42 -4.46
C ASP A 65 6.50 -4.53 -3.35
N ALA A 66 6.66 -3.72 -2.30
CA ALA A 66 5.68 -3.63 -1.23
C ALA A 66 4.47 -2.83 -1.73
N TRP A 67 3.46 -3.52 -2.26
CA TRP A 67 2.19 -2.91 -2.63
C TRP A 67 1.33 -2.75 -1.38
N VAL A 68 1.22 -1.52 -0.87
CA VAL A 68 0.10 -1.17 0.01
C VAL A 68 -1.13 -1.06 -0.90
N LEU A 69 -2.07 -2.00 -0.71
CA LEU A 69 -3.10 -2.38 -1.66
C LEU A 69 -4.18 -1.30 -1.92
N THR A 70 -4.97 -1.57 -2.96
CA THR A 70 -6.04 -0.78 -3.58
C THR A 70 -7.02 -0.09 -2.64
N THR A 71 -7.64 1.00 -3.13
CA THR A 71 -8.68 1.79 -2.44
C THR A 71 -9.70 0.89 -1.76
N GLY A 72 -9.73 0.89 -0.41
CA GLY A 72 -10.72 0.16 0.39
C GLY A 72 -10.13 -0.92 1.30
N ASP A 73 -8.88 -1.33 1.09
CA ASP A 73 -8.23 -2.30 1.97
C ASP A 73 -7.71 -1.64 3.26
N VAL A 74 -8.04 -2.23 4.41
CA VAL A 74 -7.52 -1.80 5.71
C VAL A 74 -6.29 -2.64 6.04
N MET A 75 -5.11 -2.01 6.04
CA MET A 75 -3.91 -2.68 6.58
C MET A 75 -4.06 -2.88 8.08
N THR A 76 -4.25 -4.13 8.52
CA THR A 76 -4.19 -4.50 9.93
C THR A 76 -2.74 -4.84 10.31
N GLY A 77 -2.21 -4.23 11.36
CA GLY A 77 -0.84 -4.48 11.85
C GLY A 77 0.08 -3.27 11.74
N THR A 78 1.39 -3.50 11.84
CA THR A 78 2.41 -2.45 11.74
C THR A 78 3.07 -2.49 10.38
N LEU A 79 3.11 -1.35 9.67
CA LEU A 79 4.03 -1.19 8.55
C LEU A 79 5.43 -0.93 9.10
N GLN A 80 6.35 -1.87 8.90
CA GLN A 80 7.75 -1.72 9.31
C GLN A 80 8.64 -1.50 8.08
N ILE A 81 9.34 -0.37 8.04
CA ILE A 81 10.37 -0.08 7.04
C ILE A 81 11.73 -0.27 7.71
N ASN A 82 12.41 -1.38 7.43
CA ASN A 82 13.72 -1.70 7.99
C ASN A 82 14.82 -1.29 7.01
N VAL A 83 15.62 -0.28 7.35
CA VAL A 83 16.74 0.21 6.52
C VAL A 83 18.07 0.02 7.25
N PRO A 84 18.64 -1.19 7.25
CA PRO A 84 19.66 -1.63 8.22
C PRO A 84 21.03 -0.93 8.13
N THR A 85 21.31 -0.17 7.06
CA THR A 85 22.65 0.41 6.80
C THR A 85 22.61 1.78 6.11
N ALA A 86 21.54 2.57 6.29
CA ALA A 86 21.23 3.64 5.36
C ALA A 86 22.24 4.81 5.37
N THR A 87 22.88 5.04 4.22
CA THR A 87 23.34 6.37 3.79
C THR A 87 22.23 7.15 3.05
N SER A 88 21.01 6.62 3.01
CA SER A 88 19.85 7.14 2.26
C SER A 88 18.64 7.30 3.17
N GLU A 89 17.62 8.05 2.74
CA GLU A 89 16.40 8.29 3.50
C GLU A 89 15.58 7.01 3.71
N ALA A 90 15.03 6.82 4.91
CA ALA A 90 14.23 5.64 5.23
C ALA A 90 12.82 5.68 4.63
N LEU A 91 12.24 6.87 4.47
CA LEU A 91 10.92 7.08 3.89
C LEU A 91 10.92 8.39 3.09
N ILE A 92 10.54 8.29 1.82
CA ILE A 92 10.25 9.45 0.98
C ILE A 92 8.78 9.37 0.60
N LEU A 93 8.00 10.33 1.09
CA LEU A 93 6.60 10.51 0.72
C LEU A 93 6.54 11.55 -0.39
N LYS A 94 6.18 11.12 -1.60
CA LYS A 94 6.01 11.99 -2.76
C LYS A 94 4.64 11.73 -3.38
N SER A 95 3.81 12.76 -3.45
CA SER A 95 2.61 12.69 -4.29
C SER A 95 3.04 12.77 -5.76
N THR A 96 2.57 11.82 -6.56
CA THR A 96 2.57 11.93 -8.03
C THR A 96 1.21 12.39 -8.55
N ASP A 97 0.25 12.64 -7.65
CA ASP A 97 -1.04 13.22 -8.00
C ASP A 97 -0.85 14.73 -8.26
N ASP A 98 -1.37 15.19 -9.39
CA ASP A 98 -1.39 16.61 -9.78
C ASP A 98 -2.41 17.42 -8.96
N ASN A 99 -3.16 16.77 -8.08
CA ASN A 99 -4.06 17.43 -7.15
C ASN A 99 -3.32 18.18 -6.03
N VAL A 100 -2.96 19.41 -6.34
CA VAL A 100 -2.31 20.38 -5.44
C VAL A 100 -3.17 20.82 -4.25
N THR A 101 -4.36 20.23 -4.02
CA THR A 101 -5.21 20.58 -2.87
C THR A 101 -5.19 19.53 -1.77
N LYS A 102 -4.42 18.44 -1.91
CA LYS A 102 -4.35 17.37 -0.91
C LYS A 102 -3.09 17.48 -0.06
N ASN A 103 -3.21 17.09 1.20
CA ASN A 103 -2.10 17.07 2.14
C ASN A 103 -1.02 16.10 1.66
N LEU A 104 0.25 16.49 1.78
CA LEU A 104 1.40 15.63 1.45
C LEU A 104 1.59 14.54 2.51
N PHE A 105 1.26 14.86 3.76
CA PHE A 105 1.31 13.93 4.88
C PHE A 105 0.23 14.28 5.89
N GLU A 106 -0.42 13.25 6.44
CA GLU A 106 -1.46 13.43 7.44
C GLU A 106 -1.50 12.28 8.42
N VAL A 107 -1.54 12.61 9.70
CA VAL A 107 -1.84 11.67 10.80
C VAL A 107 -3.22 12.00 11.30
N GLN A 108 -4.14 11.04 11.27
CA GLN A 108 -5.53 11.24 11.67
C GLN A 108 -5.90 10.38 12.88
N LYS A 109 -6.93 10.82 13.59
CA LYS A 109 -7.70 9.97 14.50
C LYS A 109 -8.60 9.02 13.69
N ALA A 110 -9.18 8.03 14.37
CA ALA A 110 -10.14 7.10 13.76
C ALA A 110 -11.40 7.79 13.20
N ASP A 111 -11.75 8.98 13.68
CA ASP A 111 -12.87 9.79 13.20
C ASP A 111 -12.53 10.67 11.97
N GLY A 112 -11.29 10.59 11.47
CA GLY A 112 -10.80 11.37 10.34
C GLY A 112 -10.26 12.76 10.71
N THR A 113 -10.31 13.15 12.00
CA THR A 113 -9.77 14.44 12.44
C THR A 113 -8.24 14.44 12.33
N PRO A 114 -7.61 15.41 11.65
CA PRO A 114 -6.16 15.52 11.58
C PRO A 114 -5.55 15.84 12.96
N LEU A 115 -4.47 15.15 13.29
CA LEU A 115 -3.59 15.42 14.43
C LEU A 115 -2.36 16.23 13.99
N THR A 116 -1.76 15.84 12.87
CA THR A 116 -0.64 16.54 12.25
C THR A 116 -0.79 16.50 10.74
N VAL A 117 -0.60 17.65 10.09
CA VAL A 117 -0.74 17.83 8.65
C VAL A 117 0.53 18.47 8.10
N ILE A 118 0.98 18.01 6.94
CA ILE A 118 1.81 18.80 6.02
C ILE A 118 0.96 19.02 4.78
N ASP A 119 0.52 20.25 4.53
CA ASP A 119 -0.36 20.56 3.42
C ASP A 119 0.39 20.56 2.07
N SER A 120 -0.33 20.76 0.98
CA SER A 120 0.25 20.81 -0.37
C SER A 120 1.21 21.97 -0.61
N ALA A 121 1.13 23.03 0.19
CA ALA A 121 2.04 24.18 0.14
C ALA A 121 3.26 23.99 1.05
N GLY A 122 3.33 22.89 1.81
CA GLY A 122 4.40 22.60 2.76
C GLY A 122 4.23 23.27 4.12
N ASN A 123 3.04 23.81 4.43
CA ASN A 123 2.74 24.30 5.77
C ASN A 123 2.46 23.13 6.71
N VAL A 124 2.82 23.28 7.98
CA VAL A 124 2.71 22.26 9.02
C VAL A 124 1.61 22.66 10.00
N GLY A 125 0.59 21.81 10.15
CA GLY A 125 -0.46 21.93 11.14
C GLY A 125 -0.28 20.91 12.27
N ILE A 126 -0.45 21.33 13.53
CA ILE A 126 -0.52 20.42 14.69
C ILE A 126 -1.79 20.75 15.46
N GLY A 127 -2.71 19.78 15.51
CA GLY A 127 -4.05 19.92 16.08
C GLY A 127 -4.99 20.82 15.27
N THR A 128 -4.61 21.22 14.05
CA THR A 128 -5.33 22.19 13.22
C THR A 128 -4.90 22.09 11.75
N ASP A 129 -5.71 22.65 10.85
CA ASP A 129 -5.34 22.87 9.45
C ASP A 129 -4.46 24.12 9.34
N PRO A 130 -3.29 24.04 8.69
CA PRO A 130 -2.38 25.16 8.63
C PRO A 130 -2.84 26.24 7.64
N TYR A 131 -2.74 27.50 8.06
CA TYR A 131 -2.97 28.65 7.17
C TYR A 131 -1.66 29.18 6.55
N SER A 132 -0.55 29.10 7.29
CA SER A 132 0.78 29.53 6.82
C SER A 132 1.89 29.02 7.74
N GLY A 133 3.00 28.53 7.17
CA GLY A 133 4.18 28.12 7.92
C GLY A 133 3.87 27.01 8.92
N LEU A 134 4.06 27.29 10.22
CA LEU A 134 3.65 26.40 11.30
C LEU A 134 2.38 26.95 11.97
N HIS A 135 1.32 26.15 12.01
CA HIS A 135 0.10 26.44 12.76
C HIS A 135 -0.08 25.41 13.88
N TYR A 136 -0.05 25.87 15.12
CA TYR A 136 -0.22 25.03 16.31
C TYR A 136 -1.47 25.44 17.06
N GLN A 137 -2.35 24.49 17.33
CA GLN A 137 -3.52 24.68 18.17
C GLN A 137 -3.44 23.80 19.41
N GLY A 138 -2.92 24.38 20.48
CA GLY A 138 -2.85 23.76 21.80
C GLY A 138 -2.49 24.81 22.85
N ASP A 139 -2.32 24.37 24.10
CA ASP A 139 -2.20 25.29 25.23
C ASP A 139 -0.82 25.96 25.29
N ILE A 140 0.26 25.19 25.13
CA ILE A 140 1.64 25.65 25.36
C ILE A 140 2.55 25.15 24.23
N LEU A 141 3.21 26.09 23.55
CA LEU A 141 4.35 25.79 22.68
C LEU A 141 5.64 25.89 23.50
N TYR A 142 6.26 24.75 23.79
CA TYR A 142 7.51 24.69 24.55
C TYR A 142 8.72 24.66 23.61
N LEU A 143 9.59 25.67 23.69
CA LEU A 143 10.81 25.77 22.89
C LEU A 143 12.03 25.64 23.80
N THR A 144 12.85 24.62 23.57
CA THR A 144 14.15 24.46 24.25
C THR A 144 15.26 24.85 23.28
N PRO A 145 15.91 26.02 23.45
CA PRO A 145 17.08 26.36 22.65
C PRO A 145 18.20 25.34 22.85
N ALA A 146 19.01 25.10 21.82
CA ALA A 146 20.08 24.12 21.86
C ALA A 146 21.24 24.70 22.71
N ALA A 147 21.17 24.45 24.01
CA ALA A 147 22.14 24.98 24.97
C ALA A 147 23.51 24.29 24.84
N GLY A 148 24.31 24.71 23.86
CA GLY A 148 25.77 24.65 23.98
C GLY A 148 26.26 25.75 24.93
N ALA A 149 27.38 25.53 25.63
CA ALA A 149 28.00 26.56 26.46
C ALA A 149 28.34 27.79 25.58
N GLY A 150 27.54 28.86 25.72
CA GLY A 150 27.62 30.08 24.89
C GLY A 150 26.48 30.29 23.89
N SER A 151 25.43 29.46 23.89
CA SER A 151 24.27 29.68 23.02
C SER A 151 23.58 31.02 23.34
N ASN A 152 23.47 31.85 22.30
CA ASN A 152 22.72 33.09 22.24
C ASN A 152 21.41 32.90 21.45
N ASP A 153 20.80 31.70 21.53
CA ASP A 153 19.56 31.37 20.84
C ASP A 153 18.42 32.26 21.35
N ASN A 154 18.18 33.36 20.65
CA ASN A 154 17.09 34.27 20.94
C ASN A 154 15.78 33.71 20.38
N ILE A 155 14.75 33.62 21.23
CA ILE A 155 13.38 33.48 20.74
C ILE A 155 12.92 34.87 20.30
N ILE A 156 12.95 35.12 18.99
CA ILE A 156 12.45 36.37 18.41
C ILE A 156 11.00 36.15 17.96
N ILE A 157 10.05 36.66 18.74
CA ILE A 157 8.64 36.67 18.33
C ILE A 157 8.34 38.02 17.68
N LYS A 158 8.02 38.00 16.38
CA LYS A 158 7.59 39.20 15.65
C LYS A 158 6.11 39.08 15.35
N ASN A 159 5.33 40.06 15.78
CA ASN A 159 3.96 40.21 15.32
C ASN A 159 3.94 41.11 14.09
N TYR A 160 3.55 40.58 12.94
CA TYR A 160 3.40 41.32 11.68
C TYR A 160 1.96 41.77 11.41
N ALA A 161 1.04 41.64 12.38
CA ALA A 161 -0.32 42.12 12.20
C ALA A 161 -0.34 43.65 12.04
N THR A 162 -0.93 44.11 10.93
CA THR A 162 -0.93 45.52 10.51
C THR A 162 -2.23 46.27 10.81
N GLY A 163 -3.17 45.66 11.57
CA GLY A 163 -4.51 46.21 11.84
C GLY A 163 -4.87 46.30 13.33
N ASN A 164 -5.91 47.09 13.62
CA ASN A 164 -6.48 47.26 14.95
C ASN A 164 -7.12 45.93 15.39
N GLY A 165 -6.46 45.19 16.28
CA GLY A 165 -6.79 43.78 16.62
C GLY A 165 -5.62 42.79 16.49
N ALA A 166 -4.40 43.28 16.26
CA ALA A 166 -3.18 42.49 16.33
C ALA A 166 -3.09 41.73 17.69
N PRO A 167 -2.74 40.42 17.70
CA PRO A 167 -2.66 39.66 18.93
C PRO A 167 -1.51 40.16 19.83
N ASP A 168 -1.78 40.32 21.13
CA ASP A 168 -0.72 40.65 22.08
C ASP A 168 0.28 39.50 22.18
N ILE A 169 1.58 39.78 21.99
CA ILE A 169 2.63 38.86 22.41
C ILE A 169 2.85 39.08 23.90
N ILE A 170 2.27 38.21 24.73
CA ILE A 170 2.43 38.28 26.17
C ILE A 170 3.55 37.31 26.58
N LEU A 171 4.73 37.85 26.86
CA LEU A 171 5.83 37.12 27.49
C LEU A 171 5.68 37.24 29.00
N ARG A 172 5.38 36.14 29.68
CA ARG A 172 5.38 36.07 31.15
C ARG A 172 6.49 35.13 31.59
N THR A 173 7.24 35.52 32.61
CA THR A 173 8.04 34.58 33.38
C THR A 173 7.11 33.83 34.32
N ALA A 174 7.44 32.57 34.64
CA ALA A 174 6.80 31.91 35.78
C ALA A 174 7.07 32.72 37.06
N ASP A 175 6.05 32.82 37.91
CA ASP A 175 6.09 33.40 39.25
C ASP A 175 6.94 32.58 40.23
#